data_AF-A0A973YMU6-F1
#
_entry.id   AF-A0A973YMU6-F1
#
_cell.length_a   1.000
_cell.length_b   1.000
_cell.length_c   1.000
_cell.angle_alpha   90.00
_cell.angle_beta   90.00
_cell.angle_gamma   90.00
#
_symmetry.space_group_name_H-M   'P 1'
#
loop_
_entity.id
_entity.type
_entity.pdbx_description
1 polymer ?
#
loop_
_entity_poly.entity_id
_entity_poly.type
_entity_poly.pdbx_seq_one_letter_code
_entity_poly.pdbx_strand_id
1 'polypeptide(L)'
;MVRTLKTLLFAFVVTVGLALSVVQPAAAAAAPAQITLNPASGPAGSAVTVAGTGFKASTTGTVIAGSTTFAFQTTATGAFSTAITIPAGPSGNLTITAKTSSIKASAVFAVQAVPAPQPPAISSAALRFGVATAGGPLAGAELDEVAALAGESPSIVMTYKDFLQPPPISEMDAVRGRGATPLVTWEPWAWGGGVDQPAYSLDRITAGDFDGLITQWGTSFAAWGKPVMLRFAHEMNGNWYPW
;
A
#
# COMPACT_ATOMS: atom_id res chain seq x y z
N MET A 1 -53.98 -113.38 -14.90
CA MET A 1 -53.78 -113.75 -13.48
C MET A 1 -53.42 -112.47 -12.70
N VAL A 2 -54.41 -111.99 -11.94
CA VAL A 2 -54.43 -111.11 -10.74
C VAL A 2 -53.13 -110.41 -10.21
N ARG A 3 -53.23 -109.07 -9.99
CA ARG A 3 -52.62 -108.12 -8.98
C ARG A 3 -51.07 -107.97 -8.92
N THR A 4 -50.40 -106.86 -8.53
CA THR A 4 -50.63 -105.87 -7.45
C THR A 4 -49.70 -104.60 -7.55
N LEU A 5 -50.28 -103.39 -7.44
CA LEU A 5 -49.96 -102.11 -6.74
C LEU A 5 -48.54 -101.61 -6.28
N LYS A 6 -48.31 -100.27 -6.46
CA LYS A 6 -47.53 -99.21 -5.70
C LYS A 6 -45.97 -99.21 -5.83
N THR A 7 -45.20 -98.10 -5.98
CA THR A 7 -45.18 -96.77 -5.30
C THR A 7 -44.28 -95.77 -6.06
N LEU A 8 -44.54 -94.44 -5.97
CA LEU A 8 -43.68 -93.34 -6.45
C LEU A 8 -42.41 -93.12 -5.58
N LEU A 9 -41.31 -92.65 -6.19
CA LEU A 9 -40.25 -91.92 -5.48
C LEU A 9 -39.63 -90.82 -6.38
N PHE A 10 -39.60 -89.58 -5.87
CA PHE A 10 -38.98 -88.39 -6.46
C PHE A 10 -37.46 -88.41 -6.25
N ALA A 11 -36.67 -88.01 -7.27
CA ALA A 11 -35.24 -87.70 -7.12
C ALA A 11 -34.98 -86.27 -7.61
N PHE A 12 -34.54 -85.41 -6.69
CA PHE A 12 -34.19 -84.01 -6.89
C PHE A 12 -32.67 -83.92 -7.15
N VAL A 13 -32.25 -83.47 -8.34
CA VAL A 13 -30.84 -83.24 -8.66
C VAL A 13 -30.53 -81.76 -8.39
N VAL A 14 -29.71 -81.49 -7.37
CA VAL A 14 -29.18 -80.16 -7.07
C VAL A 14 -27.92 -79.93 -7.89
N THR A 15 -27.98 -79.04 -8.88
CA THR A 15 -26.80 -78.47 -9.54
C THR A 15 -26.30 -77.27 -8.74
N VAL A 16 -25.12 -77.38 -8.14
CA VAL A 16 -24.40 -76.26 -7.50
C VAL A 16 -23.69 -75.45 -8.59
N GLY A 17 -24.16 -74.24 -8.86
CA GLY A 17 -23.47 -73.27 -9.71
C GLY A 17 -22.51 -72.41 -8.88
N LEU A 18 -21.20 -72.46 -9.17
CA LEU A 18 -20.25 -71.47 -8.67
C LEU A 18 -20.48 -70.13 -9.38
N ALA A 19 -20.93 -69.12 -8.65
CA ALA A 19 -20.96 -67.73 -9.11
C ALA A 19 -19.59 -67.08 -8.85
N LEU A 20 -18.84 -66.79 -9.91
CA LEU A 20 -17.67 -65.92 -9.88
C LEU A 20 -18.13 -64.46 -9.83
N SER A 21 -17.98 -63.82 -8.67
CA SER A 21 -18.21 -62.38 -8.50
C SER A 21 -17.06 -61.59 -9.13
N VAL A 22 -17.31 -61.00 -10.30
CA VAL A 22 -16.44 -59.98 -10.87
C VAL A 22 -16.54 -58.74 -9.99
N VAL A 23 -15.50 -58.44 -9.22
CA VAL A 23 -15.36 -57.17 -8.50
C VAL A 23 -15.12 -56.10 -9.57
N GLN A 24 -16.18 -55.36 -9.91
CA GLN A 24 -16.10 -54.21 -10.80
C GLN A 24 -15.24 -53.14 -10.08
N PRO A 25 -14.14 -52.63 -10.67
CA PRO A 25 -13.36 -51.59 -10.02
C PRO A 25 -14.26 -50.39 -9.78
N ALA A 26 -14.38 -49.98 -8.51
CA ALA A 26 -15.14 -48.80 -8.14
C ALA A 26 -14.62 -47.61 -8.94
N ALA A 27 -15.49 -47.02 -9.77
CA ALA A 27 -15.16 -45.79 -10.48
C ALA A 27 -14.72 -44.76 -9.44
N ALA A 28 -13.46 -44.32 -9.50
CA ALA A 28 -12.94 -43.27 -8.64
C ALA A 28 -13.88 -42.06 -8.76
N ALA A 29 -14.46 -41.64 -7.64
CA ALA A 29 -15.33 -40.47 -7.61
C ALA A 29 -14.58 -39.27 -8.21
N ALA A 30 -15.21 -38.59 -9.17
CA ALA A 30 -14.59 -37.45 -9.84
C ALA A 30 -14.21 -36.38 -8.79
N ALA A 31 -12.96 -35.93 -8.82
CA ALA A 31 -12.46 -34.91 -7.91
C ALA A 31 -13.32 -33.64 -7.99
N PRO A 32 -13.59 -32.98 -6.84
CA PRO A 32 -14.41 -31.77 -6.82
C PRO A 32 -13.75 -30.67 -7.65
N ALA A 33 -14.57 -29.84 -8.27
CA ALA A 33 -14.09 -28.72 -9.05
C ALA A 33 -13.32 -27.72 -8.16
N GLN A 34 -12.17 -27.30 -8.65
CA GLN A 34 -11.27 -26.42 -7.91
C GLN A 34 -10.47 -25.55 -8.88
N ILE A 35 -10.08 -24.36 -8.41
CA ILE A 35 -9.19 -23.47 -9.14
C ILE A 35 -8.00 -23.06 -8.27
N THR A 36 -6.89 -22.80 -8.94
CA THR A 36 -5.65 -22.29 -8.35
C THR A 36 -5.23 -21.02 -9.09
N LEU A 37 -4.60 -20.11 -8.37
CA LEU A 37 -4.16 -18.80 -8.87
C LEU A 37 -2.64 -18.74 -8.82
N ASN A 38 -2.01 -18.33 -9.92
CA ASN A 38 -0.58 -18.07 -9.95
C ASN A 38 -0.28 -16.74 -10.66
N PRO A 39 0.18 -15.70 -9.93
CA PRO A 39 0.31 -15.64 -8.47
C PRO A 39 -1.06 -15.58 -7.75
N ALA A 40 -1.09 -15.87 -6.45
CA ALA A 40 -2.29 -15.75 -5.61
C ALA A 40 -2.43 -14.37 -4.91
N SER A 41 -1.46 -13.47 -5.11
CA SER A 41 -1.46 -12.12 -4.54
C SER A 41 -0.68 -11.13 -5.41
N GLY A 42 -1.00 -9.84 -5.30
CA GLY A 42 -0.33 -8.75 -6.02
C GLY A 42 -1.19 -7.49 -6.08
N PRO A 43 -0.68 -6.37 -6.60
CA PRO A 43 -1.48 -5.15 -6.76
C PRO A 43 -2.58 -5.32 -7.82
N ALA A 44 -3.55 -4.40 -7.84
CA ALA A 44 -4.47 -4.27 -8.98
C ALA A 44 -3.67 -4.09 -10.29
N GLY A 45 -4.18 -4.67 -11.38
CA GLY A 45 -3.47 -4.74 -12.66
C GLY A 45 -2.53 -5.95 -12.82
N SER A 46 -2.33 -6.77 -11.77
CA SER A 46 -1.53 -7.99 -11.87
C SER A 46 -2.09 -8.96 -12.90
N ALA A 47 -1.21 -9.54 -13.73
CA ALA A 47 -1.53 -10.67 -14.59
C ALA A 47 -1.51 -11.96 -13.75
N VAL A 48 -2.61 -12.71 -13.76
CA VAL A 48 -2.80 -13.92 -12.96
C VAL A 48 -3.24 -15.07 -13.86
N THR A 49 -2.60 -16.22 -13.71
CA THR A 49 -3.05 -17.47 -14.35
C THR A 49 -4.04 -18.17 -13.44
N VAL A 50 -5.25 -18.45 -13.95
CA VAL A 50 -6.28 -19.25 -13.28
C VAL A 50 -6.30 -20.63 -13.92
N ALA A 51 -5.88 -21.64 -13.16
CA ALA A 51 -5.91 -23.03 -13.58
C ALA A 51 -6.99 -23.78 -12.81
N GLY A 52 -7.88 -24.49 -13.51
CA GLY A 52 -8.96 -25.25 -12.89
C GLY A 52 -9.00 -26.71 -13.33
N THR A 53 -9.52 -27.57 -12.45
CA THR A 53 -9.74 -29.00 -12.68
C THR A 53 -11.08 -29.43 -12.08
N GLY A 54 -11.58 -30.63 -12.43
CA GLY A 54 -12.85 -31.16 -11.93
C GLY A 54 -14.10 -30.52 -12.55
N PHE A 55 -13.95 -29.78 -13.65
CA PHE A 55 -15.08 -29.26 -14.43
C PHE A 55 -15.54 -30.29 -15.47
N LYS A 56 -16.73 -30.09 -16.05
CA LYS A 56 -17.20 -30.93 -17.15
C LYS A 56 -16.29 -30.75 -18.37
N ALA A 57 -15.96 -31.85 -19.05
CA ALA A 57 -15.15 -31.84 -20.26
C ALA A 57 -15.76 -30.99 -21.39
N SER A 58 -14.91 -30.38 -22.22
CA SER A 58 -15.26 -29.65 -23.45
C SER A 58 -16.37 -28.62 -23.28
N THR A 59 -16.40 -27.92 -22.15
CA THR A 59 -17.45 -26.99 -21.74
C THR A 59 -16.89 -25.58 -21.66
N THR A 60 -17.61 -24.60 -22.19
CA THR A 60 -17.27 -23.18 -22.05
C THR A 60 -17.67 -22.65 -20.68
N GLY A 61 -16.90 -21.70 -20.18
CA GLY A 61 -17.14 -21.04 -18.91
C GLY A 61 -16.54 -19.65 -18.86
N THR A 62 -16.72 -19.03 -17.70
CA THR A 62 -16.25 -17.67 -17.43
C THR A 62 -15.55 -17.63 -16.08
N VAL A 63 -14.36 -17.05 -16.06
CA VAL A 63 -13.72 -16.58 -14.83
C VAL A 63 -14.19 -15.17 -14.55
N ILE A 64 -14.64 -14.92 -13.32
CA ILE A 64 -15.15 -13.64 -12.84
C ILE A 64 -14.17 -13.13 -11.78
N ALA A 65 -13.67 -11.91 -11.99
CA ALA A 65 -12.78 -11.19 -11.08
C ALA A 65 -13.35 -9.78 -10.87
N GLY A 66 -14.04 -9.56 -9.75
CA GLY A 66 -14.74 -8.29 -9.50
C GLY A 66 -15.78 -8.01 -10.58
N SER A 67 -15.64 -6.88 -11.29
CA SER A 67 -16.49 -6.49 -12.43
C SER A 67 -16.04 -7.04 -13.78
N THR A 68 -14.88 -7.71 -13.84
CA THR A 68 -14.29 -8.20 -15.11
C THR A 68 -14.54 -9.69 -15.30
N THR A 69 -14.70 -10.10 -16.55
CA THR A 69 -14.95 -11.49 -16.92
C THR A 69 -14.03 -11.95 -18.05
N PHE A 70 -13.61 -13.22 -17.99
CA PHE A 70 -12.67 -13.83 -18.92
C PHE A 70 -13.20 -15.20 -19.35
N ALA A 71 -13.31 -15.46 -20.64
CA ALA A 71 -13.79 -16.75 -21.14
C ALA A 71 -12.72 -17.84 -20.98
N PHE A 72 -13.15 -19.08 -20.79
CA PHE A 72 -12.33 -20.27 -20.92
C PHE A 72 -13.13 -21.42 -21.53
N GLN A 73 -12.42 -22.44 -22.01
CA GLN A 73 -13.00 -23.71 -22.38
C GLN A 73 -12.21 -24.83 -21.71
N THR A 74 -12.91 -25.82 -21.17
CA THR A 74 -12.26 -26.99 -20.57
C THR A 74 -11.79 -27.98 -21.63
N THR A 75 -10.71 -28.69 -21.33
CA THR A 75 -10.20 -29.81 -22.13
C THR A 75 -11.14 -31.02 -22.06
N ALA A 76 -10.82 -32.08 -22.81
CA ALA A 76 -11.51 -33.37 -22.73
C ALA A 76 -11.46 -34.02 -21.32
N THR A 77 -10.54 -33.58 -20.45
CA THR A 77 -10.42 -34.05 -19.06
C THR A 77 -11.04 -33.10 -18.05
N GLY A 78 -11.66 -32.00 -18.49
CA GLY A 78 -12.30 -31.05 -17.58
C GLY A 78 -11.34 -30.05 -16.91
N ALA A 79 -10.14 -29.88 -17.46
CA ALA A 79 -9.16 -28.90 -16.99
C ALA A 79 -9.20 -27.63 -17.84
N PHE A 80 -8.77 -26.50 -17.30
CA PHE A 80 -8.54 -25.27 -18.07
C PHE A 80 -7.39 -24.45 -17.48
N SER A 81 -6.82 -23.56 -18.29
CA SER A 81 -5.88 -22.54 -17.86
C SER A 81 -6.16 -21.26 -18.65
N THR A 82 -6.34 -20.13 -17.95
CA THR A 82 -6.60 -18.83 -18.59
C THR A 82 -5.90 -17.72 -17.85
N ALA A 83 -5.37 -16.73 -18.58
CA ALA A 83 -4.79 -15.53 -18.00
C ALA A 83 -5.88 -14.48 -17.78
N ILE A 84 -5.88 -13.87 -16.59
CA ILE A 84 -6.76 -12.78 -16.22
C ILE A 84 -5.93 -11.59 -15.74
N THR A 85 -6.50 -10.39 -15.81
CA THR A 85 -5.94 -9.20 -15.18
C THR A 85 -6.80 -8.80 -13.99
N ILE A 86 -6.18 -8.59 -12.84
CA ILE A 86 -6.90 -8.15 -11.63
C ILE A 86 -7.41 -6.72 -11.85
N PRO A 87 -8.72 -6.46 -11.69
CA PRO A 87 -9.28 -5.13 -11.93
C PRO A 87 -8.78 -4.11 -10.91
N ALA A 88 -8.87 -2.83 -11.27
CA ALA A 88 -8.72 -1.73 -10.32
C ALA A 88 -9.75 -1.84 -9.19
N GLY A 89 -9.31 -1.68 -7.95
CA GLY A 89 -10.15 -1.82 -6.76
C GLY A 89 -9.35 -1.60 -5.47
N PRO A 90 -10.03 -1.60 -4.30
CA PRO A 90 -9.36 -1.48 -3.02
C PRO A 90 -8.45 -2.68 -2.74
N SER A 91 -7.44 -2.49 -1.89
CA SER A 91 -6.65 -3.60 -1.35
C SER A 91 -7.52 -4.50 -0.47
N GLY A 92 -7.22 -5.79 -0.46
CA GLY A 92 -7.94 -6.80 0.32
C GLY A 92 -8.20 -8.07 -0.46
N ASN A 93 -9.12 -8.89 0.03
CA ASN A 93 -9.43 -10.18 -0.57
C ASN A 93 -10.40 -10.01 -1.75
N LEU A 94 -9.97 -10.44 -2.93
CA LEU A 94 -10.80 -10.53 -4.13
C LEU A 94 -11.12 -11.99 -4.44
N THR A 95 -12.40 -12.35 -4.40
CA THR A 95 -12.82 -13.71 -4.78
C THR A 95 -12.84 -13.85 -6.30
N ILE A 96 -12.01 -14.73 -6.83
CA ILE A 96 -12.00 -15.16 -8.23
C ILE A 96 -12.90 -16.38 -8.36
N THR A 97 -13.84 -16.37 -9.31
CA THR A 97 -14.78 -17.48 -9.50
C THR A 97 -14.76 -17.96 -10.93
N ALA A 98 -14.44 -19.23 -11.15
CA ALA A 98 -14.64 -19.89 -12.44
C ALA A 98 -15.99 -20.61 -12.44
N LYS A 99 -16.81 -20.33 -13.44
CA LYS A 99 -18.18 -20.86 -13.55
C LYS A 99 -18.45 -21.36 -14.96
N THR A 100 -19.05 -22.55 -15.05
CA THR A 100 -19.76 -23.06 -16.24
C THR A 100 -21.26 -23.04 -15.98
N SER A 101 -22.07 -23.59 -16.89
CA SER A 101 -23.52 -23.71 -16.68
C SER A 101 -23.89 -24.57 -15.45
N SER A 102 -23.05 -25.53 -15.06
CA SER A 102 -23.36 -26.51 -14.01
C SER A 102 -22.40 -26.53 -12.81
N ILE A 103 -21.18 -26.01 -12.96
CA ILE A 103 -20.13 -26.12 -11.95
C ILE A 103 -19.53 -24.75 -11.67
N LYS A 104 -19.22 -24.48 -10.39
CA LYS A 104 -18.45 -23.30 -9.97
C LYS A 104 -17.35 -23.71 -9.00
N ALA A 105 -16.23 -23.02 -9.09
CA ALA A 105 -15.16 -23.08 -8.09
C ALA A 105 -14.56 -21.69 -7.90
N SER A 106 -14.08 -21.41 -6.69
CA SER A 106 -13.56 -20.09 -6.32
C SER A 106 -12.24 -20.21 -5.58
N ALA A 107 -11.41 -19.18 -5.72
CA ALA A 107 -10.18 -18.97 -4.96
C ALA A 107 -10.06 -17.49 -4.61
N VAL A 108 -9.33 -17.17 -3.55
CA VAL A 108 -9.12 -15.78 -3.11
C VAL A 108 -7.79 -15.29 -3.64
N PHE A 109 -7.81 -14.17 -4.35
CA PHE A 109 -6.63 -13.39 -4.67
C PHE A 109 -6.46 -12.28 -3.62
N ALA A 110 -5.28 -12.16 -3.02
CA ALA A 110 -4.99 -11.07 -2.08
C ALA A 110 -4.48 -9.84 -2.87
N VAL A 111 -5.37 -8.87 -3.08
CA VAL A 111 -5.02 -7.58 -3.69
C VAL A 111 -4.20 -6.78 -2.69
N GLN A 112 -2.93 -6.60 -3.00
CA GLN A 112 -2.01 -5.83 -2.17
C GLN A 112 -2.19 -4.34 -2.46
N ALA A 113 -2.12 -3.52 -1.41
CA ALA A 113 -1.97 -2.08 -1.60
C ALA A 113 -0.65 -1.81 -2.32
N VAL A 114 -0.67 -0.98 -3.36
CA VAL A 114 0.57 -0.37 -3.85
C VAL A 114 0.95 0.67 -2.80
N PRO A 115 2.10 0.55 -2.11
CA PRO A 115 2.54 1.58 -1.19
C PRO A 115 2.64 2.90 -1.94
N ALA A 116 2.10 3.98 -1.38
CA ALA A 116 2.36 5.31 -1.93
C ALA A 116 3.89 5.51 -1.95
N PRO A 117 4.47 6.11 -3.02
CA PRO A 117 5.89 6.44 -3.04
C PRO A 117 6.26 7.15 -1.74
N GLN A 118 7.15 6.55 -0.96
CA GLN A 118 7.66 7.20 0.25
C GLN A 118 8.83 8.09 -0.16
N PRO A 119 8.98 9.28 0.44
CA PRO A 119 10.20 10.06 0.28
C PRO A 119 11.42 9.20 0.62
N PRO A 120 12.55 9.40 -0.08
CA PRO A 120 13.82 8.76 0.29
C PRO A 120 14.16 8.98 1.76
N ALA A 121 14.92 8.08 2.38
CA ALA A 121 15.32 8.26 3.78
C ALA A 121 16.22 9.51 3.95
N ILE A 122 16.27 10.04 5.17
CA ILE A 122 17.31 11.02 5.58
C ILE A 122 18.63 10.26 5.76
N SER A 123 19.73 10.78 5.21
CA SER A 123 21.05 10.14 5.36
C SER A 123 21.60 10.30 6.78
N SER A 124 22.35 9.29 7.19
CA SER A 124 23.14 9.29 8.43
C SER A 124 24.56 9.83 8.24
N ALA A 125 24.90 10.32 7.04
CA ALA A 125 26.19 10.93 6.78
C ALA A 125 26.45 12.15 7.67
N ALA A 126 27.72 12.42 7.96
CA ALA A 126 28.10 13.56 8.79
C ALA A 126 27.73 14.91 8.17
N LEU A 127 27.81 15.02 6.83
CA LEU A 127 27.34 16.20 6.11
C LEU A 127 25.82 16.12 5.94
N ARG A 128 25.14 17.09 6.52
CA ARG A 128 23.69 17.18 6.52
C ARG A 128 23.18 17.91 5.29
N PHE A 129 22.22 17.31 4.59
CA PHE A 129 21.47 17.97 3.52
C PHE A 129 20.36 18.85 4.13
N GLY A 130 20.24 20.09 3.63
CA GLY A 130 19.19 21.03 4.01
C GLY A 130 18.61 21.78 2.82
N VAL A 131 17.35 22.21 2.93
CA VAL A 131 16.63 22.90 1.85
C VAL A 131 15.78 24.06 2.38
N ALA A 132 15.59 25.09 1.56
CA ALA A 132 14.46 26.02 1.63
C ALA A 132 13.75 25.98 0.27
N THR A 133 12.43 25.89 0.27
CA THR A 133 11.61 25.93 -0.95
C THR A 133 10.77 27.20 -0.99
N ALA A 134 10.22 27.54 -2.15
CA ALA A 134 9.42 28.75 -2.32
C ALA A 134 8.15 28.75 -1.45
N GLY A 135 7.47 27.62 -1.34
CA GLY A 135 6.28 27.45 -0.50
C GLY A 135 6.59 27.18 0.99
N GLY A 136 7.87 27.10 1.36
CA GLY A 136 8.31 26.95 2.74
C GLY A 136 7.96 25.59 3.39
N PRO A 137 8.03 25.50 4.73
CA PRO A 137 7.94 24.22 5.44
C PRO A 137 6.62 23.44 5.29
N LEU A 138 5.55 24.12 4.89
CA LEU A 138 4.23 23.50 4.69
C LEU A 138 4.02 23.00 3.25
N ALA A 139 4.91 23.35 2.31
CA ALA A 139 4.83 22.94 0.92
C ALA A 139 5.35 21.51 0.74
N GLY A 140 4.55 20.55 1.21
CA GLY A 140 5.00 19.15 1.27
C GLY A 140 5.39 18.56 -0.07
N ALA A 141 4.67 18.90 -1.14
CA ALA A 141 4.96 18.44 -2.49
C ALA A 141 6.32 18.96 -3.02
N GLU A 142 6.66 20.23 -2.74
CA GLU A 142 7.96 20.80 -3.14
C GLU A 142 9.11 20.10 -2.42
N LEU A 143 8.95 19.83 -1.13
CA LEU A 143 9.94 19.12 -0.32
C LEU A 143 10.10 17.66 -0.78
N ASP A 144 9.01 16.99 -1.17
CA ASP A 144 9.03 15.62 -1.68
C ASP A 144 9.69 15.56 -3.07
N GLU A 145 9.44 16.55 -3.92
CA GLU A 145 10.11 16.69 -5.22
C GLU A 145 11.62 16.88 -5.06
N VAL A 146 12.04 17.78 -4.17
CA VAL A 146 13.47 17.96 -3.85
C VAL A 146 14.07 16.65 -3.34
N ALA A 147 13.39 15.94 -2.45
CA ALA A 147 13.87 14.67 -1.92
C ALA A 147 14.03 13.62 -3.02
N ALA A 148 13.08 13.52 -3.94
CA ALA A 148 13.13 12.60 -5.08
C ALA A 148 14.30 12.94 -6.03
N LEU A 149 14.52 14.22 -6.33
CA LEU A 149 15.62 14.68 -7.19
C LEU A 149 16.99 14.48 -6.54
N ALA A 150 17.10 14.73 -5.23
CA ALA A 150 18.34 14.55 -4.47
C ALA A 150 18.65 13.08 -4.15
N GLY A 151 17.65 12.19 -4.21
CA GLY A 151 17.76 10.80 -3.77
C GLY A 151 17.82 10.63 -2.25
N GLU A 152 17.53 11.69 -1.49
CA GLU A 152 17.58 11.74 -0.02
C GLU A 152 16.59 12.80 0.50
N SER A 153 15.90 12.52 1.61
CA SER A 153 15.10 13.56 2.29
C SER A 153 15.99 14.57 3.02
N PRO A 154 15.66 15.88 3.00
CA PRO A 154 16.43 16.89 3.71
C PRO A 154 16.37 16.66 5.23
N SER A 155 17.54 16.73 5.88
CA SER A 155 17.67 16.65 7.35
C SER A 155 17.48 18.01 8.05
N ILE A 156 17.45 19.09 7.27
CA ILE A 156 17.20 20.47 7.70
C ILE A 156 16.22 21.12 6.73
N VAL A 157 15.18 21.78 7.24
CA VAL A 157 14.28 22.61 6.42
C VAL A 157 14.30 24.03 6.96
N MET A 158 14.64 24.99 6.10
CA MET A 158 14.79 26.39 6.46
C MET A 158 13.53 27.19 6.12
N THR A 159 13.18 28.12 7.02
CA THR A 159 12.17 29.17 6.82
C THR A 159 12.72 30.53 7.23
N TYR A 160 12.12 31.61 6.74
CA TYR A 160 12.41 32.98 7.13
C TYR A 160 11.22 33.56 7.89
N LYS A 161 11.51 34.37 8.92
CA LYS A 161 10.51 35.13 9.69
C LYS A 161 11.07 36.50 10.05
N ASP A 162 10.25 37.52 9.88
CA ASP A 162 10.57 38.87 10.36
C ASP A 162 10.06 39.09 11.80
N PHE A 163 10.23 40.31 12.33
CA PHE A 163 9.82 40.64 13.70
C PHE A 163 8.32 40.89 13.86
N LEU A 164 7.56 40.95 12.76
CA LEU A 164 6.10 41.11 12.78
C LEU A 164 5.37 39.77 12.84
N GLN A 165 6.09 38.66 12.63
CA GLN A 165 5.52 37.32 12.61
C GLN A 165 5.63 36.61 13.97
N PRO A 166 4.64 35.76 14.31
CA PRO A 166 4.71 34.92 15.49
C PRO A 166 5.73 33.78 15.30
N PRO A 167 6.16 33.13 16.40
CA PRO A 167 6.97 31.91 16.34
C PRO A 167 6.29 30.84 15.46
N PRO A 168 6.98 30.25 14.47
CA PRO A 168 6.35 29.41 13.46
C PRO A 168 6.16 27.96 13.92
N ILE A 169 5.43 27.75 15.03
CA ILE A 169 5.29 26.43 15.67
C ILE A 169 4.73 25.38 14.72
N SER A 170 3.68 25.69 13.95
CA SER A 170 3.04 24.75 13.02
C SER A 170 3.97 24.36 11.86
N GLU A 171 4.74 25.31 11.32
CA GLU A 171 5.78 25.04 10.33
C GLU A 171 6.85 24.11 10.89
N MET A 172 7.35 24.40 12.09
CA MET A 172 8.36 23.58 12.74
C MET A 172 7.86 22.16 13.05
N ASP A 173 6.60 22.01 13.47
CA ASP A 173 5.98 20.69 13.65
C ASP A 173 5.88 19.92 12.32
N ALA A 174 5.56 20.59 11.21
CA ALA A 174 5.57 19.96 9.88
C ALA A 174 6.98 19.48 9.50
N VAL A 175 8.02 20.27 9.77
CA VAL A 175 9.42 19.86 9.57
C VAL A 175 9.77 18.65 10.44
N ARG A 176 9.39 18.66 11.72
CA ARG A 176 9.62 17.53 12.63
C ARG A 176 8.86 16.28 12.21
N GLY A 177 7.65 16.41 11.67
CA GLY A 177 6.86 15.32 11.10
C GLY A 177 7.56 14.61 9.94
N ARG A 178 8.45 15.31 9.25
CA ARG A 178 9.33 14.76 8.20
C ARG A 178 10.64 14.16 8.74
N GLY A 179 10.87 14.20 10.05
CA GLY A 179 12.13 13.77 10.67
C GLY A 179 13.28 14.79 10.59
N ALA A 180 13.06 15.95 9.97
CA ALA A 180 14.06 16.99 9.79
C ALA A 180 14.18 17.92 11.01
N THR A 181 15.23 18.75 11.07
CA THR A 181 15.38 19.84 12.06
C THR A 181 14.99 21.17 11.42
N PRO A 182 14.09 21.97 12.02
CA PRO A 182 13.77 23.29 11.49
C PRO A 182 14.95 24.25 11.70
N LEU A 183 15.23 25.06 10.68
CA LEU A 183 16.10 26.22 10.75
C LEU A 183 15.26 27.48 10.51
N VAL A 184 15.11 28.31 11.53
CA VAL A 184 14.43 29.60 11.41
C VAL A 184 15.49 30.68 11.21
N THR A 185 15.53 31.27 10.02
CA THR A 185 16.22 32.56 9.84
C THR A 185 15.30 33.64 10.39
N TRP A 186 15.76 34.33 11.43
CA TRP A 186 14.95 35.31 12.14
C TRP A 186 15.51 36.71 11.91
N GLU A 187 14.75 37.52 11.21
CA GLU A 187 15.21 38.77 10.62
C GLU A 187 14.63 39.96 11.39
N PRO A 188 15.47 40.80 12.03
CA PRO A 188 15.00 41.96 12.79
C PRO A 188 14.60 43.12 11.89
N TRP A 189 13.44 43.03 11.26
CA TRP A 189 12.85 44.09 10.43
C TRP A 189 11.35 43.86 10.20
N ALA A 190 10.72 44.77 9.47
CA ALA A 190 9.44 44.54 8.82
C ALA A 190 9.64 44.30 7.32
N TRP A 191 9.17 43.15 6.83
CA TRP A 191 9.16 42.84 5.40
C TRP A 191 8.45 43.92 4.59
N GLY A 192 9.04 44.26 3.44
CA GLY A 192 8.51 45.29 2.53
C GLY A 192 8.76 46.73 2.99
N GLY A 193 9.35 46.96 4.16
CA GLY A 193 9.66 48.30 4.68
C GLY A 193 10.93 48.96 4.11
N GLY A 194 11.63 48.30 3.18
CA GLY A 194 12.91 48.78 2.64
C GLY A 194 14.09 48.61 3.62
N VAL A 195 15.26 49.12 3.24
CA VAL A 195 16.51 48.96 4.03
C VAL A 195 16.73 50.04 5.09
N ASP A 196 15.98 51.14 5.06
CA ASP A 196 16.05 52.20 6.05
C ASP A 196 14.98 52.00 7.13
N GLN A 197 15.31 51.24 8.17
CA GLN A 197 14.38 50.93 9.27
C GLN A 197 15.05 51.09 10.65
N PRO A 198 15.35 52.32 11.10
CA PRO A 198 16.05 52.59 12.37
C PRO A 198 15.29 52.10 13.60
N ALA A 199 13.99 51.79 13.48
CA ALA A 199 13.21 51.17 14.54
C ALA A 199 13.68 49.75 14.89
N TYR A 200 14.35 49.04 13.97
CA TYR A 200 14.84 47.68 14.16
C TYR A 200 16.36 47.58 14.26
N SER A 201 17.06 48.70 14.50
CA SER A 201 18.51 48.68 14.63
C SER A 201 18.98 47.81 15.80
N LEU A 202 20.19 47.25 15.68
CA LEU A 202 20.80 46.45 16.74
C LEU A 202 20.94 47.22 18.06
N ASP A 203 21.14 48.53 18.02
CA ASP A 203 21.18 49.40 19.22
C ASP A 203 19.85 49.38 19.99
N ARG A 204 18.71 49.40 19.28
CA ARG A 204 17.38 49.32 19.93
C ARG A 204 17.11 47.93 20.48
N ILE A 205 17.56 46.88 19.79
CA ILE A 205 17.45 45.50 20.27
C ILE A 205 18.27 45.32 21.55
N THR A 206 19.52 45.80 21.58
CA THR A 206 20.38 45.72 22.78
C THR A 206 19.96 46.65 23.91
N ALA A 207 19.24 47.74 23.62
CA ALA A 207 18.58 48.58 24.62
C ALA A 207 17.35 47.93 25.28
N GLY A 208 16.90 46.77 24.78
CA GLY A 208 15.78 46.00 25.33
C GLY A 208 14.41 46.34 24.76
N ASP A 209 14.34 47.19 23.72
CA ASP A 209 13.05 47.60 23.12
C ASP A 209 12.25 46.41 22.54
N PHE A 210 12.94 45.30 22.23
CA PHE A 210 12.37 44.08 21.68
C PHE A 210 12.31 42.90 22.66
N ASP A 211 12.64 43.11 23.94
CA ASP A 211 12.69 42.03 24.94
C ASP A 211 11.36 41.31 25.12
N GLY A 212 10.24 42.02 24.96
CA GLY A 212 8.90 41.42 24.98
C GLY A 212 8.70 40.40 23.86
N LEU A 213 9.12 40.73 22.64
CA LEU A 213 9.05 39.83 21.48
C LEU A 213 10.02 38.65 21.64
N ILE A 214 11.27 38.92 22.05
CA ILE A 214 12.29 37.89 22.26
C ILE A 214 11.86 36.90 23.35
N THR A 215 11.31 37.40 24.45
CA THR A 215 10.77 36.57 25.54
C THR A 215 9.59 35.73 25.08
N GLN A 216 8.69 36.31 24.27
CA GLN A 216 7.57 35.56 23.69
C GLN A 216 8.05 34.40 22.80
N TRP A 217 9.03 34.65 21.93
CA TRP A 217 9.64 33.63 21.07
C TRP A 217 10.34 32.55 21.89
N GLY A 218 11.18 32.93 22.84
CA GLY A 218 11.88 32.01 23.74
C GLY A 218 10.92 31.12 24.53
N THR A 219 9.86 31.71 25.09
CA THR A 219 8.81 30.96 25.82
C THR A 219 8.08 29.98 24.91
N SER A 220 7.77 30.38 23.67
CA SER A 220 7.08 29.52 22.71
C SER A 220 7.94 28.34 22.27
N PHE A 221 9.24 28.56 22.04
CA PHE A 221 10.18 27.48 21.73
C PHE A 221 10.40 26.54 22.91
N ALA A 222 10.48 27.09 24.13
CA ALA A 222 10.56 26.28 25.35
C ALA A 222 9.31 25.41 25.54
N ALA A 223 8.11 25.96 25.33
CA ALA A 223 6.86 25.22 25.39
C ALA A 223 6.75 24.15 24.28
N TRP A 224 7.27 24.44 23.08
CA TRP A 224 7.31 23.47 21.99
C TRP A 224 8.26 22.29 22.25
N GLY A 225 9.37 22.54 22.96
CA GLY A 225 10.18 21.50 23.60
C GLY A 225 10.99 20.59 22.66
N LYS A 226 11.24 21.02 21.41
CA LYS A 226 12.00 20.25 20.42
C LYS A 226 13.19 21.06 19.88
N PRO A 227 14.22 20.42 19.29
CA PRO A 227 15.36 21.13 18.70
C PRO A 227 14.95 22.03 17.54
N VAL A 228 15.45 23.26 17.56
CA VAL A 228 15.38 24.25 16.48
C VAL A 228 16.75 24.88 16.28
N MET A 229 17.12 25.13 15.02
CA MET A 229 18.25 25.98 14.66
C MET A 229 17.74 27.40 14.47
N LEU A 230 18.32 28.37 15.16
CA LEU A 230 17.98 29.78 15.01
C LEU A 230 19.15 30.51 14.34
N ARG A 231 18.89 31.14 13.19
CA ARG A 231 19.85 31.96 12.45
C ARG A 231 19.39 33.42 12.49
N PHE A 232 19.72 34.07 13.61
CA PHE A 232 19.35 35.46 13.85
C PHE A 232 20.15 36.42 12.95
N ALA A 233 19.46 37.39 12.35
CA ALA A 233 20.04 38.53 11.63
C ALA A 233 21.20 38.12 10.70
N HIS A 234 20.91 37.34 9.67
CA HIS A 234 21.96 36.82 8.79
C HIS A 234 22.63 37.93 7.96
N GLU A 235 23.81 37.63 7.42
CA GLU A 235 24.51 38.51 6.47
C GLU A 235 24.79 39.92 6.99
N MET A 236 25.06 40.07 8.30
CA MET A 236 25.38 41.35 8.95
C MET A 236 26.59 42.11 8.35
N ASN A 237 27.37 41.46 7.49
CA ASN A 237 28.51 42.07 6.81
C ASN A 237 28.12 42.83 5.52
N GLY A 238 26.83 42.88 5.18
CA GLY A 238 26.29 43.57 4.02
C GLY A 238 25.70 44.95 4.32
N ASN A 239 25.01 45.50 3.32
CA ASN A 239 24.24 46.75 3.43
C ASN A 239 22.82 46.61 2.84
N TRP A 240 22.38 45.37 2.60
CA TRP A 240 21.10 45.03 1.97
C TRP A 240 20.02 44.64 2.98
N TYR A 241 20.35 44.62 4.28
CA TYR A 241 19.43 44.47 5.39
C TYR A 241 19.56 45.65 6.37
N PRO A 242 18.50 45.99 7.14
CA PRO A 242 18.47 47.18 8.01
C PRO A 242 19.19 47.01 9.36
N TRP A 243 19.84 45.87 9.62
CA TRP A 243 20.55 45.56 10.86
C TRP A 243 22.07 45.57 10.69
#